data_AF-A0A1F9TFG6-F1
#
_entry.id   AF-A0A1F9TFG6-F1
#
_cell.length_a   1.000
_cell.length_b   1.000
_cell.length_c   1.000
_cell.angle_alpha   90.00
_cell.angle_beta   90.00
_cell.angle_gamma   90.00
#
_symmetry.space_group_name_H-M   'P 1'
#
loop_
_entity.id
_entity.type
_entity.pdbx_description
1 polymer ?
#
loop_
_entity_poly.entity_id
_entity_poly.type
_entity_poly.pdbx_seq_one_letter_code
_entity_poly.pdbx_strand_id
1 'polypeptide(L)'
;MKKLIFLLSLALLPAHGAALELLLEENRGESGTIGYVDIDRVFKEYSGTTGAREEFITEIKKREDALNARKTTIFTLKAELAKLRQEREFALTLPSLLETQRSVEEAAAATAAAAQAQAQAALALQASTAAVQASTDTVQASTQAAPAEPPAVLPAGLPGMSGIDMPGIAKVPVSHFKFSVSTAVPEIDAAIAKKESDLASREEELRQAQRQSERELLEYEGRKSEILLGRIYVALKELAIKEEVSVIVDKRNILYGQNAVDLTAKLLNKLEDNGL
;
A
#
# COMPACT_ATOMS: atom_id res chain seq x y z
N MET A 1 74.45 2.51 -7.69
CA MET A 1 73.60 3.13 -6.65
C MET A 1 72.14 2.81 -6.94
N LYS A 2 71.52 1.83 -6.26
CA LYS A 2 70.07 1.48 -6.32
C LYS A 2 69.81 0.19 -5.51
N LYS A 3 70.17 0.14 -4.22
CA LYS A 3 69.85 -0.98 -3.31
C LYS A 3 69.77 -0.54 -1.84
N LEU A 4 69.06 0.56 -1.56
CA LEU A 4 69.00 1.10 -0.18
C LEU A 4 67.66 1.76 0.18
N ILE A 5 66.55 1.33 -0.42
CA ILE A 5 65.21 1.91 -0.14
C ILE A 5 64.18 0.83 0.26
N PHE A 6 64.57 -0.42 0.45
CA PHE A 6 63.63 -1.51 0.79
C PHE A 6 63.72 -2.02 2.24
N LEU A 7 64.42 -1.30 3.11
CA LEU A 7 64.67 -1.71 4.50
C LEU A 7 64.05 -0.76 5.53
N LEU A 8 63.07 0.06 5.12
CA LEU A 8 62.40 1.06 5.97
C LEU A 8 60.87 0.97 5.93
N SER A 9 60.31 -0.22 5.71
CA SER A 9 58.86 -0.48 5.78
C SER A 9 58.46 -1.56 6.79
N LEU A 10 59.42 -2.05 7.59
CA LEU A 10 59.20 -3.09 8.61
C LEU A 10 59.31 -2.51 10.04
N ALA A 11 58.78 -1.31 10.25
CA ALA A 11 58.77 -0.65 11.56
C ALA A 11 57.45 0.11 11.85
N LEU A 12 56.33 -0.32 11.27
CA LEU A 12 55.01 0.09 11.75
C LEU A 12 54.54 -0.86 12.86
N LEU A 13 54.92 -0.47 14.09
CA LEU A 13 54.16 -0.51 15.34
C LEU A 13 52.95 -1.47 15.42
N PRO A 14 52.97 -2.46 16.35
CA PRO A 14 51.73 -2.95 16.94
C PRO A 14 51.22 -1.90 17.93
N ALA A 15 50.34 -1.01 17.48
CA ALA A 15 49.56 -0.18 18.39
C ALA A 15 48.38 -1.01 18.93
N HIS A 16 48.22 -0.98 20.26
CA HIS A 16 47.07 -1.47 21.05
C HIS A 16 47.13 -2.91 21.60
N GLY A 17 48.30 -3.36 22.02
CA GLY A 17 48.37 -4.24 23.19
C GLY A 17 48.24 -3.38 24.45
N ALA A 18 47.04 -2.90 24.77
CA ALA A 18 46.78 -2.27 26.07
C ALA A 18 46.86 -3.36 27.15
N ALA A 19 48.07 -3.63 27.63
CA ALA A 19 48.26 -4.39 28.85
C ALA A 19 47.65 -3.58 29.99
N LEU A 20 46.51 -4.04 30.46
CA LEU A 20 45.74 -3.42 31.53
C LEU A 20 46.47 -3.77 32.85
N GLU A 21 47.42 -2.92 33.25
CA GLU A 21 48.09 -3.05 34.56
C GLU A 21 47.09 -2.70 35.66
N LEU A 22 46.48 -3.73 36.24
CA LEU A 22 45.59 -3.62 37.39
C LEU A 22 46.44 -3.62 38.67
N LEU A 23 46.57 -2.46 39.29
CA LEU A 23 47.12 -2.30 40.64
C LEU A 23 46.19 -3.00 41.64
N LEU A 24 46.58 -4.21 42.06
CA LEU A 24 45.91 -5.03 43.08
C LEU A 24 46.22 -4.57 44.52
N GLU A 25 46.64 -3.31 44.72
CA GLU A 25 47.29 -2.88 45.97
C GLU A 25 46.35 -2.78 47.20
N GLU A 26 45.03 -2.77 47.04
CA GLU A 26 44.10 -2.62 48.18
C GLU A 26 43.49 -3.92 48.73
N ASN A 27 43.64 -5.07 48.07
CA ASN A 27 43.14 -6.35 48.60
C ASN A 27 44.28 -7.34 48.85
N ARG A 28 44.89 -7.25 50.04
CA ARG A 28 45.83 -8.25 50.59
C ARG A 28 45.12 -9.53 51.08
N GLY A 29 44.30 -10.12 50.22
CA GLY A 29 43.78 -11.48 50.38
C GLY A 29 44.16 -12.28 49.14
N GLU A 30 45.05 -13.26 49.32
CA GLU A 30 45.30 -14.43 48.46
C GLU A 30 44.94 -14.33 46.96
N SER A 31 45.95 -14.23 46.09
CA SER A 31 45.88 -14.39 44.62
C SER A 31 44.56 -13.95 43.97
N GLY A 32 44.48 -12.70 43.49
CA GLY A 32 43.27 -12.14 42.88
C GLY A 32 42.56 -13.11 41.93
N THR A 33 41.42 -13.63 42.38
CA THR A 33 40.63 -14.59 41.60
C THR A 33 39.94 -13.83 40.47
N ILE A 34 40.17 -14.29 39.24
CA ILE A 34 39.53 -13.72 38.04
C ILE A 34 38.22 -14.46 37.82
N GLY A 35 37.12 -13.70 37.81
CA GLY A 35 35.80 -14.20 37.43
C GLY A 35 35.48 -13.84 35.99
N TYR A 36 34.64 -14.64 35.35
CA TYR A 36 34.06 -14.27 34.07
C TYR A 36 32.54 -14.42 34.09
N VAL A 37 31.89 -13.62 33.24
CA VAL A 37 30.44 -13.63 33.05
C VAL A 37 30.12 -13.64 31.57
N ASP A 38 29.22 -14.53 31.18
CA ASP A 38 28.60 -14.52 29.85
C ASP A 38 27.37 -13.60 29.87
N ILE A 39 27.58 -12.32 29.57
CA ILE A 39 26.52 -11.30 29.60
C ILE A 39 25.45 -11.61 28.55
N ASP A 40 25.85 -12.08 27.37
CA ASP A 40 24.91 -12.45 26.30
C ASP A 40 23.98 -13.58 26.74
N ARG A 41 24.51 -14.58 27.45
CA ARG A 41 23.70 -15.66 28.02
C ARG A 41 22.77 -15.14 29.11
N VAL A 42 23.26 -14.27 30.00
CA VAL A 42 22.44 -13.65 31.05
C VAL A 42 21.27 -12.88 30.43
N PHE A 43 21.52 -12.09 29.39
CA PHE A 43 20.46 -11.34 28.69
C PHE A 43 19.44 -12.24 27.99
N LYS A 44 19.83 -13.44 27.56
CA LYS A 44 18.91 -14.39 26.89
C LYS A 44 18.08 -15.21 27.88
N GLU A 45 18.68 -15.64 28.99
CA GLU A 45 18.05 -16.55 29.95
C GLU A 45 17.29 -15.79 31.05
N TYR A 46 17.66 -14.54 31.34
CA TYR A 46 16.98 -13.75 32.35
C TYR A 46 15.53 -13.42 31.95
N SER A 47 14.60 -13.67 32.88
CA SER A 47 13.17 -13.42 32.69
C SER A 47 12.86 -11.93 32.49
N GLY A 48 13.58 -11.03 33.18
CA GLY A 48 13.35 -9.59 33.08
C GLY A 48 13.71 -9.00 31.71
N THR A 49 14.71 -9.55 31.01
CA THR A 49 15.04 -9.15 29.63
C THR A 49 14.05 -9.71 28.62
N THR A 50 13.60 -10.95 28.83
CA THR A 50 12.55 -11.56 27.99
C THR A 50 11.23 -10.78 28.11
N GLY A 51 10.80 -10.46 29.33
CA GLY A 51 9.60 -9.64 29.57
C GLY A 51 9.71 -8.23 28.98
N ALA A 52 10.84 -7.56 29.15
CA ALA A 52 11.06 -6.25 28.54
C ALA A 52 11.05 -6.29 26.99
N ARG A 53 11.55 -7.39 26.40
CA ARG A 53 11.47 -7.61 24.96
C ARG A 53 10.04 -7.81 24.49
N GLU A 54 9.24 -8.58 25.23
CA GLU A 54 7.82 -8.76 24.95
C GLU A 54 7.06 -7.43 25.04
N GLU A 55 7.28 -6.65 26.11
CA GLU A 55 6.73 -5.28 26.25
C GLU A 55 7.11 -4.41 25.05
N PHE A 56 8.38 -4.42 24.64
CA PHE A 56 8.82 -3.66 23.48
C PHE A 56 8.14 -4.11 22.18
N ILE A 57 8.00 -5.41 21.96
CA ILE A 57 7.27 -5.94 20.80
C ILE A 57 5.80 -5.51 20.82
N THR A 58 5.16 -5.49 21.99
CA THR A 58 3.78 -5.02 22.10
C THR A 58 3.66 -3.52 21.79
N GLU A 59 4.61 -2.70 22.24
CA GLU A 59 4.62 -1.27 21.94
C GLU A 59 4.91 -1.02 20.45
N ILE A 60 5.82 -1.78 19.81
CA ILE A 60 6.04 -1.73 18.36
C ILE A 60 4.74 -2.02 17.61
N LYS A 61 4.05 -3.11 17.95
CA LYS A 61 2.79 -3.49 17.30
C LYS A 61 1.73 -2.40 17.46
N LYS A 62 1.59 -1.85 18.66
CA LYS A 62 0.65 -0.75 18.93
C LYS A 62 0.95 0.50 18.09
N ARG A 63 2.23 0.85 17.92
CA ARG A 63 2.65 1.99 17.08
C ARG A 63 2.46 1.68 15.59
N GLU A 64 2.73 0.46 15.16
CA GLU A 64 2.50 -0.01 13.80
C GLU A 64 1.01 0.02 13.45
N ASP A 65 0.14 -0.46 14.33
CA ASP A 65 -1.31 -0.42 14.15
C ASP A 65 -1.82 1.01 14.05
N ALA A 66 -1.31 1.93 14.88
CA ALA A 66 -1.65 3.35 14.80
C ALA A 66 -1.21 3.98 13.46
N LEU A 67 -0.02 3.63 12.95
CA LEU A 67 0.45 4.09 11.65
C LEU A 67 -0.37 3.47 10.51
N ASN A 68 -0.74 2.20 10.60
CA ASN A 68 -1.56 1.52 9.60
C ASN A 68 -2.97 2.10 9.56
N ALA A 69 -3.57 2.44 10.70
CA ALA A 69 -4.84 3.17 10.76
C ALA A 69 -4.76 4.55 10.07
N ARG A 70 -3.64 5.26 10.19
CA ARG A 70 -3.43 6.52 9.44
C ARG A 70 -3.29 6.27 7.94
N LYS A 71 -2.51 5.25 7.54
CA LYS A 71 -2.37 4.86 6.12
C LYS A 71 -3.72 4.52 5.50
N THR A 72 -4.58 3.75 6.18
CA THR A 72 -5.91 3.41 5.65
C THR A 72 -6.74 4.67 5.41
N THR A 73 -6.70 5.66 6.30
CA THR A 73 -7.41 6.94 6.06
C THR A 73 -6.88 7.72 4.86
N ILE A 74 -5.59 7.61 4.54
CA ILE A 74 -5.01 8.21 3.33
C ILE A 74 -5.47 7.44 2.09
N PHE A 75 -5.52 6.10 2.16
CA PHE A 75 -6.03 5.28 1.05
C PHE A 75 -7.51 5.54 0.77
N THR A 76 -8.34 5.72 1.79
CA THR A 76 -9.75 6.09 1.59
C THR A 76 -9.88 7.46 0.93
N LEU A 77 -9.09 8.46 1.36
CA LEU A 77 -9.06 9.76 0.70
C LEU A 77 -8.60 9.69 -0.75
N LYS A 78 -7.57 8.89 -1.05
CA LYS A 78 -7.10 8.65 -2.42
C LYS A 78 -8.18 8.03 -3.30
N ALA A 79 -8.91 7.05 -2.77
CA ALA A 79 -10.04 6.43 -3.48
C ALA A 79 -11.18 7.43 -3.74
N GLU A 80 -11.52 8.26 -2.76
CA GLU A 80 -12.52 9.32 -2.93
C GLU A 80 -12.08 10.38 -3.95
N LEU A 81 -10.79 10.72 -3.99
CA LEU A 81 -10.22 11.67 -4.94
C LEU A 81 -10.24 11.10 -6.37
N ALA A 82 -9.90 9.81 -6.52
CA ALA A 82 -10.04 9.11 -7.79
C ALA A 82 -11.49 9.09 -8.28
N LYS A 83 -12.45 8.86 -7.38
CA LYS A 83 -13.88 8.93 -7.69
C LYS A 83 -14.30 10.33 -8.17
N LEU A 84 -13.88 11.40 -7.48
CA LEU A 84 -14.18 12.78 -7.89
C LEU A 84 -13.56 13.13 -9.25
N ARG A 85 -12.33 12.68 -9.53
CA ARG A 85 -11.69 12.87 -10.84
C ARG A 85 -12.44 12.14 -11.95
N GLN A 86 -12.92 10.93 -11.68
CA GLN A 86 -13.76 10.18 -12.60
C GLN A 86 -15.10 10.90 -12.84
N GLU A 87 -15.74 11.40 -11.78
CA GLU A 87 -16.97 12.21 -11.89
C GLU A 87 -16.76 13.49 -12.72
N ARG A 88 -15.60 14.14 -12.57
CA ARG A 88 -15.19 15.29 -13.39
C ARG A 88 -15.06 14.93 -14.87
N GLU A 89 -14.37 13.84 -15.19
CA GLU A 89 -14.21 13.37 -16.58
C GLU A 89 -15.55 12.99 -17.20
N PHE A 90 -16.44 12.35 -16.44
CA PHE A 90 -17.82 12.11 -16.88
C PHE A 90 -18.58 13.41 -17.10
N ALA A 91 -18.53 14.36 -16.16
CA ALA A 91 -19.23 15.64 -16.30
C ALA A 91 -18.77 16.45 -17.53
N LEU A 92 -17.49 16.34 -17.91
CA LEU A 92 -16.94 16.99 -19.10
C LEU A 92 -17.33 16.28 -20.41
N THR A 93 -17.51 14.96 -20.39
CA THR A 93 -17.84 14.15 -21.59
C THR A 93 -19.34 13.99 -21.82
N LEU A 94 -20.17 14.18 -20.80
CA LEU A 94 -21.63 14.11 -20.93
C LEU A 94 -22.21 15.12 -21.96
N PRO A 95 -21.78 16.40 -22.02
CA PRO A 95 -22.29 17.33 -23.02
C PRO A 95 -22.06 16.88 -24.46
N SER A 96 -20.87 16.35 -24.78
CA SER A 96 -20.55 15.90 -26.14
C SER A 96 -21.30 14.63 -26.54
N LEU A 97 -21.56 13.73 -25.58
CA LEU A 97 -22.37 12.53 -25.83
C LEU A 97 -23.84 12.88 -26.09
N LEU A 98 -24.40 13.84 -25.36
CA LEU A 98 -25.77 14.31 -25.58
C LEU A 98 -25.92 15.03 -26.93
N GLU A 99 -24.92 15.84 -27.31
CA GLU A 99 -24.92 16.52 -28.60
C GLU A 99 -24.76 15.54 -29.78
N THR A 100 -23.98 14.48 -29.59
CA THR A 100 -23.87 13.39 -30.57
C THR A 100 -25.20 12.63 -30.72
N GLN A 101 -25.89 12.31 -29.62
CA GLN A 101 -27.21 11.68 -29.71
C GLN A 101 -28.22 12.57 -30.43
N ARG A 102 -28.24 13.86 -30.11
CA ARG A 102 -29.14 14.82 -30.75
C ARG A 102 -28.91 14.94 -32.26
N SER A 103 -27.65 15.00 -32.69
CA SER A 103 -27.32 15.07 -34.12
C SER A 103 -27.66 13.77 -34.87
N VAL A 104 -27.55 12.60 -34.21
CA VAL A 104 -27.98 11.31 -34.79
C VAL A 104 -29.49 11.21 -34.90
N GLU A 105 -30.23 11.67 -33.88
CA GLU A 105 -31.70 11.73 -33.91
C GLU A 105 -32.20 12.71 -34.98
N GLU A 106 -31.57 13.88 -35.12
CA GLU A 106 -31.89 14.86 -36.16
C GLU A 106 -31.57 14.33 -37.57
N ALA A 107 -30.43 13.64 -37.75
CA ALA A 107 -30.10 12.99 -39.02
C ALA A 107 -31.07 11.84 -39.35
N ALA A 108 -31.44 11.02 -38.36
CA ALA A 108 -32.41 9.94 -38.52
C ALA A 108 -33.80 10.49 -38.90
N ALA A 109 -34.24 11.56 -38.23
CA ALA A 109 -35.49 12.25 -38.53
C ALA A 109 -35.47 12.87 -39.93
N ALA A 110 -34.34 13.47 -40.35
CA ALA A 110 -34.18 14.01 -41.70
C ALA A 110 -34.22 12.92 -42.78
N THR A 111 -33.57 11.77 -42.56
CA THR A 111 -33.67 10.62 -43.48
C THR A 111 -35.08 10.03 -43.52
N ALA A 112 -35.79 9.97 -42.39
CA ALA A 112 -37.17 9.50 -42.34
C ALA A 112 -38.12 10.45 -43.08
N ALA A 113 -37.93 11.77 -42.92
CA ALA A 113 -38.69 12.79 -43.65
C ALA A 113 -38.39 12.77 -45.17
N ALA A 114 -37.13 12.58 -45.56
CA ALA A 114 -36.75 12.46 -46.97
C ALA A 114 -37.33 11.19 -47.63
N ALA A 115 -37.36 10.06 -46.91
CA ALA A 115 -37.99 8.83 -47.37
C ALA A 115 -39.51 8.99 -47.52
N GLN A 116 -40.18 9.70 -46.61
CA GLN A 116 -41.61 10.02 -46.73
C GLN A 116 -41.92 10.97 -47.90
N ALA A 117 -41.07 11.97 -48.14
CA ALA A 117 -41.21 12.89 -49.27
C ALA A 117 -41.02 12.18 -50.62
N GLN A 118 -40.06 11.24 -50.73
CA GLN A 118 -39.90 10.42 -51.93
C GLN A 118 -41.06 9.44 -52.15
N ALA A 119 -41.62 8.86 -51.09
CA ALA A 119 -42.80 8.01 -51.19
C ALA A 119 -44.05 8.79 -51.67
N GLN A 120 -44.23 10.03 -51.20
CA GLN A 120 -45.32 10.91 -51.66
C GLN A 120 -45.12 11.40 -53.11
N ALA A 121 -43.88 11.68 -53.53
CA ALA A 121 -43.57 12.03 -54.90
C ALA A 121 -43.81 10.86 -55.88
N ALA A 122 -43.50 9.62 -55.47
CA ALA A 122 -43.78 8.43 -56.28
C ALA A 122 -45.29 8.17 -56.46
N LEU A 123 -46.11 8.42 -55.41
CA LEU A 123 -47.57 8.35 -55.49
C LEU A 123 -48.18 9.43 -56.40
N ALA A 124 -47.58 10.62 -56.49
CA ALA A 124 -48.03 11.69 -57.38
C ALA A 124 -47.73 11.40 -58.87
N LEU A 125 -46.62 10.71 -59.18
CA LEU A 125 -46.29 10.30 -60.56
C LEU A 125 -47.16 9.14 -61.08
N GLN A 126 -47.66 8.27 -60.22
CA GLN A 126 -48.64 7.23 -60.60
C GLN A 126 -50.05 7.78 -60.85
N ALA A 127 -50.42 8.92 -60.27
CA ALA A 127 -51.71 9.56 -60.54
C ALA A 127 -51.79 10.25 -61.92
N SER A 128 -50.64 10.57 -62.53
CA SER A 128 -50.57 11.30 -63.81
C SER A 128 -50.44 10.38 -65.04
N THR A 129 -50.32 9.07 -64.85
CA THR A 129 -50.23 8.06 -65.93
C THR A 129 -51.51 7.22 -66.11
N ALA A 130 -52.58 7.52 -65.37
CA ALA A 130 -53.89 6.84 -65.49
C ALA A 130 -54.90 7.52 -66.44
N ALA A 131 -54.51 8.58 -67.17
CA ALA A 131 -55.43 9.36 -68.01
C ALA A 131 -55.25 9.19 -69.54
N VAL A 132 -54.35 8.32 -70.02
CA VAL A 132 -54.22 8.03 -71.46
C VAL A 132 -54.01 6.54 -71.68
N GLN A 133 -55.10 5.80 -71.82
CA GLN A 133 -55.22 4.63 -72.71
C GLN A 133 -56.64 4.04 -72.59
N ALA A 134 -57.54 4.58 -73.41
CA ALA A 134 -58.83 3.97 -73.69
C ALA A 134 -58.88 3.69 -75.21
N SER A 135 -59.26 2.45 -75.53
CA SER A 135 -59.78 1.95 -76.82
C SER A 135 -58.75 1.40 -77.82
N THR A 136 -58.59 0.07 -77.91
CA THR A 136 -59.21 -0.73 -79.00
C THR A 136 -59.14 -2.24 -78.71
N ASP A 137 -60.13 -2.95 -79.23
CA ASP A 137 -60.61 -4.29 -78.89
C ASP A 137 -59.84 -5.51 -79.46
N THR A 138 -59.94 -6.60 -78.68
CA THR A 138 -60.03 -8.05 -79.01
C THR A 138 -59.03 -8.73 -79.97
N VAL A 139 -58.36 -9.81 -79.50
CA VAL A 139 -58.55 -11.22 -79.95
C VAL A 139 -58.10 -12.21 -78.85
N GLN A 140 -58.87 -13.28 -78.74
CA GLN A 140 -58.90 -14.45 -77.87
C GLN A 140 -57.81 -15.51 -78.19
N ALA A 141 -57.20 -16.16 -77.18
CA ALA A 141 -56.95 -17.62 -77.13
C ALA A 141 -56.15 -18.07 -75.86
N SER A 142 -56.54 -19.25 -75.38
CA SER A 142 -56.27 -19.98 -74.14
C SER A 142 -54.84 -20.49 -73.92
N THR A 143 -54.38 -20.62 -72.65
CA THR A 143 -54.04 -21.92 -71.98
C THR A 143 -53.51 -21.76 -70.53
N GLN A 144 -53.98 -22.66 -69.66
CA GLN A 144 -53.52 -23.15 -68.34
C GLN A 144 -52.09 -22.83 -67.83
N ALA A 145 -51.98 -22.47 -66.53
CA ALA A 145 -51.46 -23.34 -65.43
C ALA A 145 -51.00 -22.51 -64.20
N ALA A 146 -51.32 -23.01 -62.98
CA ALA A 146 -50.85 -22.57 -61.65
C ALA A 146 -49.33 -22.90 -61.43
N PRO A 147 -48.66 -22.66 -60.27
CA PRO A 147 -49.10 -22.17 -58.95
C PRO A 147 -48.12 -21.16 -58.24
N ALA A 148 -48.45 -20.69 -57.02
CA ALA A 148 -47.59 -20.63 -55.81
C ALA A 148 -47.86 -19.44 -54.82
N GLU A 149 -48.18 -19.77 -53.56
CA GLU A 149 -47.91 -19.01 -52.30
C GLU A 149 -46.37 -18.95 -52.04
N PRO A 150 -45.75 -18.33 -50.96
CA PRO A 150 -46.23 -17.83 -49.64
C PRO A 150 -45.47 -16.53 -49.16
N PRO A 151 -45.06 -16.30 -47.87
CA PRO A 151 -45.80 -16.00 -46.63
C PRO A 151 -45.41 -14.66 -45.92
N ALA A 152 -46.05 -14.45 -44.76
CA ALA A 152 -45.92 -13.43 -43.70
C ALA A 152 -44.52 -12.91 -43.29
N VAL A 153 -44.47 -11.63 -42.88
CA VAL A 153 -43.48 -11.10 -41.91
C VAL A 153 -44.17 -10.07 -40.98
N LEU A 154 -44.10 -10.32 -39.67
CA LEU A 154 -44.47 -9.41 -38.58
C LEU A 154 -43.46 -8.23 -38.52
N PRO A 155 -43.86 -6.99 -38.20
CA PRO A 155 -42.90 -5.88 -38.10
C PRO A 155 -42.01 -6.05 -36.86
N ALA A 156 -40.71 -6.10 -37.12
CA ALA A 156 -39.62 -6.07 -36.16
C ALA A 156 -39.66 -4.79 -35.29
N GLY A 157 -39.34 -4.96 -34.01
CA GLY A 157 -39.17 -3.88 -33.06
C GLY A 157 -38.03 -2.92 -33.45
N LEU A 158 -38.23 -1.66 -33.06
CA LEU A 158 -37.33 -0.53 -33.30
C LEU A 158 -35.87 -0.79 -32.86
N PRO A 159 -34.88 -0.52 -33.72
CA PRO A 159 -33.47 -0.56 -33.34
C PRO A 159 -33.06 0.79 -32.73
N GLY A 160 -32.55 0.81 -31.49
CA GLY A 160 -31.89 2.01 -30.95
C GLY A 160 -31.76 2.16 -29.43
N MET A 161 -32.52 1.44 -28.59
CA MET A 161 -32.54 1.71 -27.13
C MET A 161 -31.80 0.69 -26.26
N SER A 162 -30.84 -0.07 -26.78
CA SER A 162 -30.20 -1.16 -26.02
C SER A 162 -28.76 -0.88 -25.60
N GLY A 163 -28.59 0.10 -24.71
CA GLY A 163 -27.46 0.21 -23.77
C GLY A 163 -26.11 0.63 -24.38
N ILE A 164 -25.30 1.31 -23.56
CA ILE A 164 -23.90 1.62 -23.84
C ILE A 164 -23.12 0.30 -23.75
N ASP A 165 -22.47 -0.11 -24.83
CA ASP A 165 -21.70 -1.35 -24.91
C ASP A 165 -20.26 -1.10 -24.44
N MET A 166 -19.88 -1.70 -23.31
CA MET A 166 -18.51 -1.66 -22.77
C MET A 166 -17.87 -3.04 -22.97
N PRO A 167 -16.68 -3.15 -23.59
CA PRO A 167 -16.08 -4.44 -23.87
C PRO A 167 -15.71 -5.19 -22.58
N GLY A 168 -16.32 -6.35 -22.37
CA GLY A 168 -16.01 -7.28 -21.28
C GLY A 168 -16.97 -7.29 -20.09
N ILE A 169 -18.01 -6.45 -20.06
CA ILE A 169 -19.05 -6.46 -19.01
C ILE A 169 -20.43 -6.33 -19.67
N ALA A 170 -21.36 -7.22 -19.32
CA ALA A 170 -22.71 -7.21 -19.89
C ALA A 170 -23.43 -5.87 -19.67
N LYS A 171 -24.30 -5.51 -20.63
CA LYS A 171 -25.07 -4.25 -20.70
C LYS A 171 -25.67 -3.85 -19.36
N VAL A 172 -25.11 -2.81 -18.73
CA VAL A 172 -25.60 -2.28 -17.46
C VAL A 172 -26.74 -1.27 -17.74
N PRO A 173 -27.92 -1.43 -17.12
CA PRO A 173 -29.01 -0.47 -17.25
C PRO A 173 -28.61 0.90 -16.66
N VAL A 174 -28.85 1.98 -17.40
CA VAL A 174 -28.55 3.37 -16.98
C VAL A 174 -29.25 3.75 -15.67
N SER A 175 -30.30 3.03 -15.28
CA SER A 175 -31.05 3.21 -14.02
C SER A 175 -30.30 2.82 -12.74
N HIS A 176 -29.17 2.10 -12.83
CA HIS A 176 -28.36 1.76 -11.66
C HIS A 176 -27.32 2.83 -11.29
N PHE A 177 -27.11 3.82 -12.14
CA PHE A 177 -26.30 4.98 -11.80
C PHE A 177 -27.18 6.06 -11.17
N LYS A 178 -27.35 6.00 -9.85
CA LYS A 178 -27.77 7.16 -9.05
C LYS A 178 -26.61 8.17 -9.04
N PHE A 179 -26.43 8.87 -10.15
CA PHE A 179 -25.55 10.04 -10.18
C PHE A 179 -26.20 11.13 -9.32
N SER A 180 -25.48 11.58 -8.30
CA SER A 180 -25.77 12.84 -7.63
C SER A 180 -25.40 13.99 -8.58
N VAL A 181 -26.14 14.14 -9.70
CA VAL A 181 -25.97 15.20 -10.70
C VAL A 181 -26.48 16.52 -10.13
N SER A 182 -25.75 17.11 -9.20
CA SER A 182 -26.08 18.46 -8.73
C SER A 182 -24.86 19.33 -8.44
N THR A 183 -23.63 18.87 -8.68
CA THR A 183 -22.45 19.72 -8.52
C THR A 183 -21.87 20.06 -9.88
N ALA A 184 -21.92 21.35 -10.24
CA ALA A 184 -21.31 21.84 -11.47
C ALA A 184 -19.80 21.49 -11.50
N VAL A 185 -19.21 21.32 -12.70
CA VAL A 185 -17.76 21.09 -12.87
C VAL A 185 -16.87 21.96 -11.96
N PRO A 186 -17.11 23.29 -11.80
CA PRO A 186 -16.33 24.12 -10.89
C PRO A 186 -16.44 23.70 -9.40
N GLU A 187 -17.58 23.16 -8.96
CA GLU A 187 -17.74 22.66 -7.60
C GLU A 187 -16.98 21.35 -7.38
N ILE A 188 -16.91 20.49 -8.40
CA ILE A 188 -16.10 19.27 -8.38
C ILE A 188 -14.61 19.63 -8.32
N ASP A 189 -14.17 20.62 -9.10
CA ASP A 189 -12.79 21.10 -9.10
C ASP A 189 -12.41 21.71 -7.74
N ALA A 190 -13.29 22.49 -7.12
CA ALA A 190 -13.08 23.01 -5.77
C ALA A 190 -13.00 21.89 -4.71
N ALA A 191 -13.84 20.86 -4.83
CA ALA A 191 -13.80 19.70 -3.95
C ALA A 191 -12.52 18.86 -4.12
N ILE A 192 -12.03 18.70 -5.35
CA ILE A 192 -10.75 18.04 -5.65
C ILE A 192 -9.61 18.83 -5.01
N ALA A 193 -9.53 20.15 -5.22
CA ALA A 193 -8.47 20.98 -4.66
C ALA A 193 -8.43 20.91 -3.12
N LYS A 194 -9.60 20.95 -2.46
CA LYS A 194 -9.71 20.78 -1.01
C LYS A 194 -9.24 19.40 -0.54
N LYS A 195 -9.66 18.33 -1.22
CA LYS A 195 -9.21 16.97 -0.86
C LYS A 195 -7.74 16.73 -1.15
N GLU A 196 -7.17 17.39 -2.17
CA GLU A 196 -5.73 17.37 -2.45
C GLU A 196 -4.94 18.05 -1.34
N SER A 197 -5.39 19.21 -0.85
CA SER A 197 -4.75 19.86 0.32
C SER A 197 -4.87 19.02 1.59
N ASP A 198 -6.02 18.40 1.82
CA ASP A 198 -6.25 17.53 2.98
C ASP A 198 -5.42 16.23 2.90
N LEU A 199 -5.18 15.72 1.70
CA LEU A 199 -4.31 14.57 1.47
C LEU A 199 -2.85 14.96 1.73
N ALA A 200 -2.40 16.10 1.21
CA ALA A 200 -1.04 16.57 1.39
C ALA A 200 -0.71 16.81 2.89
N SER A 201 -1.63 17.43 3.64
CA SER A 201 -1.45 17.64 5.08
C SER A 201 -1.38 16.31 5.84
N ARG A 202 -2.26 15.35 5.55
CA ARG A 202 -2.24 14.03 6.20
C ARG A 202 -1.03 13.18 5.83
N GLU A 203 -0.52 13.30 4.61
CA GLU A 203 0.73 12.64 4.21
C GLU A 203 1.94 13.21 4.96
N GLU A 204 1.98 14.52 5.16
CA GLU A 204 3.02 15.16 5.97
C GLU A 204 2.92 14.76 7.45
N GLU A 205 1.72 14.78 8.03
CA GLU A 205 1.46 14.31 9.40
C GLU A 205 1.87 12.85 9.58
N LEU A 206 1.60 11.99 8.59
CA LEU A 206 2.02 10.58 8.63
C LEU A 206 3.55 10.47 8.63
N ARG A 207 4.24 11.25 7.79
CA ARG A 207 5.70 11.25 7.73
C ARG A 207 6.32 11.76 9.03
N GLN A 208 5.74 12.79 9.64
CA GLN A 208 6.18 13.30 10.94
C GLN A 208 5.92 12.27 12.04
N ALA A 209 4.75 11.62 12.04
CA ALA A 209 4.41 10.59 13.01
C ALA A 209 5.28 9.34 12.90
N GLN A 210 5.70 8.95 11.69
CA GLN A 210 6.67 7.86 11.49
C GLN A 210 8.00 8.20 12.15
N ARG A 211 8.56 9.37 11.86
CA ARG A 211 9.83 9.83 12.45
C ARG A 211 9.76 9.94 13.97
N GLN A 212 8.67 10.48 14.49
CA GLN A 212 8.44 10.58 15.94
C GLN A 212 8.33 9.20 16.58
N SER A 213 7.58 8.28 15.98
CA SER A 213 7.42 6.92 16.50
C SER A 213 8.74 6.14 16.49
N GLU A 214 9.53 6.24 15.42
CA GLU A 214 10.86 5.63 15.34
C GLU A 214 11.78 6.16 16.45
N ARG A 215 11.80 7.48 16.63
CA ARG A 215 12.60 8.11 17.67
C ARG A 215 12.16 7.67 19.07
N GLU A 216 10.86 7.68 19.35
CA GLU A 216 10.32 7.25 20.64
C GLU A 216 10.60 5.78 20.93
N LEU A 217 10.52 4.90 19.92
CA LEU A 217 10.85 3.48 20.07
C LEU A 217 12.33 3.27 20.40
N LEU A 218 13.23 4.01 19.72
CA LEU A 218 14.67 3.96 20.02
C LEU A 218 14.99 4.48 21.43
N GLU A 219 14.37 5.60 21.84
CA GLU A 219 14.54 6.15 23.19
C GLU A 219 13.98 5.19 24.26
N TYR A 220 12.87 4.51 23.97
CA TYR A 220 12.29 3.50 24.85
C TYR A 220 13.19 2.27 24.98
N GLU A 221 13.70 1.73 23.87
CA GLU A 221 14.65 0.61 23.84
C GLU A 221 15.92 0.96 24.63
N GLY A 222 16.49 2.14 24.38
CA GLY A 222 17.69 2.62 25.08
C GLY A 222 17.47 2.70 26.59
N ARG A 223 16.37 3.34 27.03
CA ARG A 223 16.06 3.48 28.46
C ARG A 223 15.81 2.15 29.15
N LYS A 224 15.09 1.23 28.51
CA LYS A 224 14.83 -0.11 29.06
C LYS A 224 16.11 -0.95 29.14
N SER A 225 16.95 -0.88 28.11
CA SER A 225 18.25 -1.55 28.08
C SER A 225 19.18 -1.05 29.18
N GLU A 226 19.23 0.26 29.40
CA GLU A 226 20.01 0.89 30.47
C GLU A 226 19.56 0.44 31.87
N ILE A 227 18.24 0.41 32.11
CA ILE A 227 17.68 -0.05 33.39
C ILE A 227 18.04 -1.51 33.66
N LEU A 228 17.89 -2.38 32.65
CA LEU A 228 18.21 -3.80 32.78
C LEU A 228 19.70 -4.01 33.04
N LEU A 229 20.55 -3.31 32.29
CA LEU A 229 22.00 -3.39 32.44
C LEU A 229 22.44 -2.88 33.83
N GLY A 230 21.83 -1.79 34.32
CA GLY A 230 22.05 -1.28 35.67
C GLY A 230 21.73 -2.31 36.75
N ARG A 231 20.60 -3.02 36.62
CA ARG A 231 20.22 -4.12 37.55
C ARG A 231 21.24 -5.26 37.52
N ILE A 232 21.67 -5.66 36.33
CA ILE A 232 22.68 -6.71 36.14
C ILE A 232 24.00 -6.31 36.82
N TYR A 233 24.46 -5.06 36.62
CA TYR A 233 25.69 -4.58 37.25
C TYR A 233 25.63 -4.55 38.77
N VAL A 234 24.50 -4.15 39.36
CA VAL A 234 24.33 -4.17 40.82
C VAL A 234 24.39 -5.60 41.35
N ALA A 235 23.66 -6.53 40.73
CA ALA A 235 23.67 -7.94 41.13
C ALA A 235 25.06 -8.57 40.99
N LEU A 236 25.76 -8.25 39.90
CA LEU A 236 27.12 -8.70 39.59
C LEU A 236 28.15 -8.14 40.59
N LYS A 237 28.06 -6.86 40.95
CA LYS A 237 28.93 -6.25 41.97
C LYS A 237 28.80 -6.96 43.32
N GLU A 238 27.57 -7.20 43.74
CA GLU A 238 27.33 -7.90 45.00
C GLU A 238 27.75 -9.38 44.95
N LEU A 239 27.70 -10.04 43.78
CA LEU A 239 28.24 -11.39 43.61
C LEU A 239 29.75 -11.42 43.65
N ALA A 240 30.40 -10.43 43.03
CA ALA A 240 31.85 -10.27 43.07
C ALA A 240 32.36 -10.21 44.51
N ILE A 241 31.66 -9.44 45.36
CA ILE A 241 31.99 -9.29 46.79
C ILE A 241 31.78 -10.62 47.54
N LYS A 242 30.68 -11.35 47.28
CA LYS A 242 30.38 -12.62 47.96
C LYS A 242 31.35 -13.75 47.60
N GLU A 243 31.85 -13.75 46.37
CA GLU A 243 32.74 -14.78 45.84
C GLU A 243 34.21 -14.34 45.89
N GLU A 244 34.50 -13.19 46.52
CA GLU A 244 35.85 -12.63 46.67
C GLU A 244 36.61 -12.47 45.33
N VAL A 245 35.86 -12.23 44.25
CA VAL A 245 36.41 -12.04 42.91
C VAL A 245 36.89 -10.60 42.75
N SER A 246 38.17 -10.45 42.41
CA SER A 246 38.79 -9.13 42.29
C SER A 246 38.52 -8.45 40.94
N VAL A 247 38.44 -9.25 39.87
CA VAL A 247 38.27 -8.76 38.49
C VAL A 247 37.25 -9.62 37.77
N ILE A 248 36.28 -8.97 37.12
CA ILE A 248 35.28 -9.64 36.29
C ILE A 248 35.50 -9.25 34.84
N VAL A 249 35.59 -10.25 33.97
CA VAL A 249 35.79 -10.06 32.53
C VAL A 249 34.62 -10.69 31.78
N ASP A 250 34.16 -10.03 30.71
CA ASP A 250 33.16 -10.61 29.81
C ASP A 250 33.76 -11.82 29.07
N LYS A 251 33.04 -12.94 29.09
CA LYS A 251 33.43 -14.19 28.43
C LYS A 251 33.70 -14.02 26.93
N ARG A 252 33.08 -13.05 26.26
CA ARG A 252 33.33 -12.76 24.82
C ARG A 252 34.78 -12.42 24.52
N ASN A 253 35.50 -11.87 25.50
CA ASN A 253 36.90 -11.46 25.36
C ASN A 253 37.89 -12.52 25.86
N ILE A 254 37.40 -13.66 26.36
CA ILE A 254 38.23 -14.71 26.96
C ILE A 254 38.15 -15.96 26.10
N LEU A 255 39.29 -16.39 25.56
CA LEU A 255 39.38 -17.65 24.80
C LEU A 255 39.66 -18.85 25.71
N TYR A 256 40.44 -18.65 26.78
CA TYR A 256 40.83 -19.68 27.73
C TYR A 256 41.22 -19.03 29.06
N GLY A 257 40.83 -19.65 30.17
CA GLY A 257 41.20 -19.23 31.52
C GLY A 257 41.31 -20.43 32.45
N GLN A 258 42.45 -20.57 33.12
CA GLN A 258 42.70 -21.66 34.07
C GLN A 258 42.41 -21.13 35.48
N ASN A 259 41.60 -21.86 36.26
CA ASN A 259 41.12 -21.46 37.59
C ASN A 259 40.26 -20.18 37.64
N ALA A 260 39.58 -19.84 36.54
CA ALA A 260 38.65 -18.71 36.51
C ALA A 260 37.25 -19.14 37.00
N VAL A 261 36.61 -18.30 37.82
CA VAL A 261 35.29 -18.59 38.39
C VAL A 261 34.20 -18.13 37.42
N ASP A 262 33.34 -19.06 36.98
CA ASP A 262 32.15 -18.71 36.19
C ASP A 262 31.05 -18.18 37.13
N LEU A 263 30.72 -16.90 36.98
CA LEU A 263 29.67 -16.24 37.75
C LEU A 263 28.32 -16.26 37.03
N THR A 264 28.24 -16.75 35.79
CA THR A 264 27.05 -16.64 34.92
C THR A 264 25.80 -17.28 35.54
N ALA A 265 25.90 -18.54 35.98
CA ALA A 265 24.75 -19.24 36.58
C ALA A 265 24.35 -18.64 37.94
N LYS A 266 25.33 -18.21 38.74
CA LYS A 266 25.09 -17.56 40.04
C LYS A 266 24.40 -16.21 39.86
N LEU A 267 24.78 -15.47 38.83
CA LEU A 267 24.17 -14.18 38.46
C LEU A 267 22.73 -14.35 38.00
N LEU A 268 22.45 -15.36 37.16
CA LEU A 268 21.08 -15.67 36.75
C LEU A 268 20.18 -15.97 37.94
N ASN A 269 20.58 -16.90 38.81
CA ASN A 269 19.79 -17.24 40.01
C ASN A 269 19.55 -16.01 40.89
N LYS A 270 20.58 -15.18 41.09
CA LYS A 270 20.44 -13.98 41.91
C LYS A 270 19.55 -12.91 41.28
N LEU A 271 19.56 -12.77 39.96
CA LEU A 271 18.68 -11.86 39.24
C LEU A 271 17.22 -12.32 39.32
N GLU A 272 16.98 -13.64 39.31
CA GLU A 272 15.64 -14.20 39.53
C GLU A 272 15.18 -14.06 40.97
N ASP A 273 16.05 -14.31 41.95
CA ASP A 273 15.74 -14.19 43.38
C ASP A 273 15.47 -12.73 43.80
N ASN A 274 16.19 -11.78 43.20
CA ASN A 274 15.96 -10.35 43.40
C ASN A 274 14.84 -9.79 42.50
N GLY A 275 14.16 -10.66 41.73
CA GLY A 275 13.05 -10.31 40.84
C GLY A 275 11.77 -10.00 41.60
N LEU A 276 11.58 -8.71 41.93
CA LEU A 276 10.27 -8.07 42.12
C LEU A 276 9.69 -7.63 40.77
#